data_AF-B3ENB7-F1
#
_entry.id   AF-B3ENB7-F1
#
_cell.length_a   1.000
_cell.length_b   1.000
_cell.length_c   1.000
_cell.angle_alpha   90.00
_cell.angle_beta   90.00
_cell.angle_gamma   90.00
#
_symmetry.space_group_name_H-M   'P 1'
#
loop_
_entity.id
_entity.type
_entity.pdbx_description
1 polymer ?
#
loop_
_entity_poly.entity_id
_entity_poly.type
_entity_poly.pdbx_seq_one_letter_code
_entity_poly.pdbx_strand_id
1 'polypeptide(L)'
;MRKLGQNLTEAQKRAAPLLTSAKSIEIERAIRTLQVIKGKTYSKALLKENGKILNELSFDIGIGSMLKKHNITQEELNLWFEEAEKTKFEGHIFQPLPDKADAWNIFQKSRRKLDALTSSAQELHEAQQQLLSPAPSNQLTRKSVKIAIELGMWSLMTPEQRQEAFAVLEWEDLPKKLKLEFFHTLQKRHKSRIFTLPDPDAREEATRQMFCRHLNKPESGGDTTPESQHNHESTATPNRGSRNPRAPSP
;
A
#
# COMPACT_ATOMS: atom_id res chain seq x y z
N MET A 1 19.57 1.87 14.97
CA MET A 1 20.86 2.54 14.63
C MET A 1 22.06 2.02 15.43
N ARG A 2 22.42 2.55 16.63
CA ARG A 2 23.69 2.21 17.34
C ARG A 2 24.00 0.71 17.54
N LYS A 3 22.98 -0.16 17.59
CA LYS A 3 23.13 -1.63 17.68
C LYS A 3 23.61 -2.31 16.38
N LEU A 4 23.43 -1.67 15.23
CA LEU A 4 23.73 -2.25 13.90
C LEU A 4 25.02 -1.70 13.27
N GLY A 5 25.40 -0.47 13.61
CA GLY A 5 26.58 0.20 13.06
C GLY A 5 26.79 1.58 13.68
N GLN A 6 27.95 2.17 13.43
CA GLN A 6 28.26 3.54 13.86
C GLN A 6 27.71 4.58 12.88
N ASN A 7 27.53 4.20 11.61
CA ASN A 7 26.95 5.03 10.55
C ASN A 7 25.82 4.30 9.79
N LEU A 8 25.10 5.03 8.92
CA LEU A 8 23.97 4.52 8.16
C LEU A 8 24.36 3.37 7.21
N THR A 9 25.49 3.49 6.53
CA THR A 9 25.98 2.51 5.54
C THR A 9 26.30 1.17 6.19
N GLU A 10 26.98 1.17 7.34
CA GLU A 10 27.19 -0.02 8.16
C GLU A 10 25.87 -0.63 8.64
N ALA A 11 24.96 0.21 9.14
CA ALA A 11 23.68 -0.25 9.67
C ALA A 11 22.81 -0.90 8.57
N GLN A 12 22.80 -0.34 7.35
CA GLN A 12 22.16 -0.94 6.17
C GLN A 12 22.81 -2.26 5.77
N LYS A 13 24.15 -2.28 5.66
CA LYS A 13 24.91 -3.49 5.30
C LYS A 13 24.68 -4.63 6.29
N ARG A 14 24.53 -4.32 7.58
CA ARG A 14 24.26 -5.31 8.64
C ARG A 14 22.78 -5.69 8.75
N ALA A 15 21.85 -4.79 8.43
CA ALA A 15 20.42 -5.08 8.38
C ALA A 15 20.04 -6.05 7.24
N ALA A 16 20.67 -5.93 6.07
CA ALA A 16 20.34 -6.74 4.90
C ALA A 16 20.30 -8.27 5.14
N PRO A 17 21.35 -8.94 5.68
CA PRO A 17 21.32 -10.39 5.93
C PRO A 17 20.43 -10.80 7.10
N LEU A 18 20.09 -9.88 8.02
CA LEU A 18 19.14 -10.12 9.12
C LEU A 18 17.69 -10.18 8.63
N LEU A 19 17.35 -9.47 7.55
CA LEU A 19 15.99 -9.40 7.00
C LEU A 19 15.79 -10.27 5.75
N THR A 20 16.87 -10.71 5.09
CA THR A 20 16.80 -11.51 3.87
C THR A 20 16.72 -13.01 4.21
N SER A 21 15.69 -13.69 3.73
CA SER A 21 15.58 -15.15 3.83
C SER A 21 16.67 -15.86 3.04
N ALA A 22 17.30 -16.89 3.62
CA ALA A 22 18.34 -17.67 2.96
C ALA A 22 17.76 -18.51 1.81
N LYS A 23 18.52 -18.65 0.72
CA LYS A 23 18.11 -19.42 -0.46
C LYS A 23 18.25 -20.92 -0.21
N SER A 24 17.44 -21.73 -0.90
CA SER A 24 17.51 -23.22 -0.81
C SER A 24 18.94 -23.74 -0.98
N ILE A 25 19.66 -23.23 -2.01
CA ILE A 25 21.04 -23.62 -2.30
C ILE A 25 22.06 -23.19 -1.20
N GLU A 26 21.76 -22.15 -0.43
CA GLU A 26 22.60 -21.71 0.70
C GLU A 26 22.39 -22.63 1.90
N ILE A 27 21.13 -22.98 2.20
CA ILE A 27 20.74 -23.96 3.24
C ILE A 27 21.35 -25.34 2.92
N GLU A 28 21.18 -25.82 1.69
CA GLU A 28 21.74 -27.09 1.22
C GLU A 28 23.28 -27.09 1.27
N ARG A 29 23.94 -25.98 0.91
CA ARG A 29 25.39 -25.84 1.03
C ARG A 29 25.84 -25.89 2.48
N ALA A 30 25.16 -25.20 3.39
CA ALA A 30 25.47 -25.21 4.82
C ALA A 30 25.38 -26.64 5.40
N ILE A 31 24.29 -27.36 5.12
CA ILE A 31 24.08 -28.74 5.57
C ILE A 31 25.16 -29.68 5.01
N ARG A 32 25.43 -29.65 3.69
CA ARG A 32 26.49 -30.47 3.08
C ARG A 32 27.88 -30.14 3.63
N THR A 33 28.15 -28.88 3.94
CA THR A 33 29.45 -28.47 4.50
C THR A 33 29.62 -28.98 5.93
N LEU A 34 28.58 -28.85 6.76
CA LEU A 34 28.55 -29.37 8.12
C LEU A 34 28.74 -30.90 8.12
N GLN A 35 28.03 -31.59 7.23
CA GLN A 35 28.16 -33.02 7.01
C GLN A 35 29.59 -33.45 6.66
N VAL A 36 30.30 -32.71 5.80
CA VAL A 36 31.70 -33.02 5.46
C VAL A 36 32.64 -32.79 6.65
N ILE A 37 32.46 -31.71 7.42
CA ILE A 37 33.29 -31.38 8.60
C ILE A 37 33.11 -32.43 9.70
N LYS A 38 31.85 -32.73 10.03
CA LYS A 38 31.49 -33.73 11.04
C LYS A 38 31.83 -35.14 10.56
N GLY A 39 31.50 -35.48 9.32
CA GLY A 39 31.82 -36.77 8.70
C GLY A 39 33.32 -37.08 8.77
N LYS A 40 34.20 -36.15 8.39
CA LYS A 40 35.66 -36.30 8.56
C LYS A 40 36.09 -36.56 10.02
N THR A 41 35.36 -36.01 10.98
CA THR A 41 35.63 -36.21 12.42
C THR A 41 35.22 -37.62 12.85
N TYR A 42 34.03 -38.09 12.47
CA TYR A 42 33.56 -39.44 12.79
C TYR A 42 34.28 -40.53 12.01
N SER A 43 34.63 -40.33 10.74
CA SER A 43 35.44 -41.30 9.96
C SER A 43 36.82 -41.54 10.59
N LYS A 44 37.42 -40.52 11.23
CA LYS A 44 38.68 -40.67 11.99
C LYS A 44 38.48 -41.45 13.31
N ALA A 45 37.31 -41.38 13.94
CA ALA A 45 36.98 -42.18 15.11
C ALA A 45 36.71 -43.65 14.72
N LEU A 46 35.90 -43.87 13.69
CA LEU A 46 35.60 -45.19 13.12
C LEU A 46 36.84 -45.93 12.63
N LEU A 47 37.79 -45.24 11.99
CA LEU A 47 39.07 -45.81 11.58
C LEU A 47 39.89 -46.31 12.78
N LYS A 48 39.82 -45.60 13.92
CA LYS A 48 40.53 -45.98 15.17
C LYS A 48 39.88 -47.16 15.90
N GLU A 49 38.56 -47.26 15.89
CA GLU A 49 37.86 -48.39 16.54
C GLU A 49 37.83 -49.65 15.67
N ASN A 50 37.50 -49.53 14.38
CA ASN A 50 37.05 -50.64 13.55
C ASN A 50 37.83 -50.83 12.25
N GLY A 51 38.86 -50.02 11.97
CA GLY A 51 39.72 -50.14 10.78
C GLY A 51 39.01 -49.92 9.43
N LYS A 52 37.72 -49.55 9.43
CA LYS A 52 36.89 -49.33 8.24
C LYS A 52 36.47 -47.88 8.12
N ILE A 53 36.50 -47.36 6.89
CA ILE A 53 35.98 -46.04 6.55
C ILE A 53 34.59 -46.24 5.94
N LEU A 54 33.53 -45.79 6.62
CA LEU A 54 32.23 -45.59 5.97
C LEU A 54 32.24 -44.24 5.25
N ASN A 55 32.06 -44.27 3.93
CA ASN A 55 31.99 -43.10 3.04
C ASN A 55 30.54 -42.68 2.72
N GLU A 56 29.54 -43.24 3.41
CA GLU A 56 28.14 -42.92 3.13
C GLU A 56 27.79 -41.51 3.60
N LEU A 57 27.43 -40.67 2.63
CA LEU A 57 26.84 -39.35 2.84
C LEU A 57 25.49 -39.52 3.54
N SER A 58 25.50 -39.40 4.87
CA SER A 58 24.30 -39.35 5.71
C SER A 58 23.17 -38.49 5.11
N PHE A 59 21.97 -39.05 5.06
CA PHE A 59 20.81 -38.37 4.49
C PHE A 59 20.43 -37.10 5.28
N ASP A 60 19.99 -36.03 4.60
CA ASP A 60 19.36 -34.89 5.27
C ASP A 60 17.99 -35.35 5.81
N ILE A 61 17.85 -35.44 7.13
CA ILE A 61 16.63 -35.91 7.83
C ILE A 61 15.54 -34.81 7.86
N GLY A 62 15.40 -34.08 6.75
CA GLY A 62 14.45 -32.97 6.60
C GLY A 62 14.84 -31.69 7.33
N ILE A 63 16.12 -31.50 7.66
CA ILE A 63 16.66 -30.27 8.25
C ILE A 63 16.51 -29.12 7.26
N GLY A 64 16.90 -29.31 5.99
CA GLY A 64 16.77 -28.26 4.96
C GLY A 64 15.32 -27.83 4.75
N SER A 65 14.40 -28.79 4.75
CA SER A 65 12.94 -28.52 4.68
C SER A 65 12.42 -27.78 5.91
N MET A 66 12.91 -28.13 7.11
CA MET A 66 12.55 -27.45 8.36
C MET A 66 13.03 -25.99 8.36
N LEU A 67 14.31 -25.73 8.09
CA LEU A 67 14.89 -24.38 8.09
C LEU A 67 14.19 -23.48 7.05
N LYS A 68 13.90 -24.03 5.87
CA LYS A 68 13.14 -23.36 4.81
C LYS A 68 11.70 -23.04 5.22
N LYS A 69 10.98 -24.00 5.85
CA LYS A 69 9.59 -23.80 6.31
C LYS A 69 9.45 -22.66 7.33
N HIS A 70 10.49 -22.41 8.13
CA HIS A 70 10.49 -21.39 9.16
C HIS A 70 11.17 -20.06 8.77
N ASN A 71 11.36 -19.85 7.46
CA ASN A 71 11.95 -18.66 6.86
C ASN A 71 13.24 -18.25 7.57
N ILE A 72 14.22 -19.15 7.63
CA ILE A 72 15.55 -18.81 8.17
C ILE A 72 16.17 -17.65 7.37
N THR A 73 16.70 -16.65 8.06
CA THR A 73 17.41 -15.53 7.45
C THR A 73 18.87 -15.89 7.18
N GLN A 74 19.56 -15.11 6.34
CA GLN A 74 20.93 -15.41 5.98
C GLN A 74 21.87 -15.38 7.20
N GLU A 75 21.69 -14.40 8.10
CA GLU A 75 22.47 -14.31 9.33
C GLU A 75 22.13 -15.41 10.35
N GLU A 76 20.86 -15.81 10.43
CA GLU A 76 20.45 -16.97 11.25
C GLU A 76 21.04 -18.28 10.73
N LEU A 77 21.14 -18.46 9.41
CA LEU A 77 21.76 -19.65 8.80
C LEU A 77 23.27 -19.71 9.10
N ASN A 78 23.96 -18.56 9.03
CA ASN A 78 25.38 -18.47 9.40
C ASN A 78 25.58 -18.87 10.86
N LEU A 79 24.80 -18.28 11.79
CA LEU A 79 24.90 -18.57 13.22
C LEU A 79 24.47 -20.00 13.56
N TRP A 80 23.44 -20.53 12.89
CA TRP A 80 23.03 -21.94 13.00
C TRP A 80 24.16 -22.88 12.60
N PHE A 81 24.82 -22.62 11.47
CA PHE A 81 25.95 -23.41 11.00
C PHE A 81 27.11 -23.38 12.01
N GLU A 82 27.49 -22.21 12.49
CA GLU A 82 28.57 -22.06 13.48
C GLU A 82 28.29 -22.78 14.80
N GLU A 83 27.07 -22.67 15.34
CA GLU A 83 26.67 -23.36 16.57
C GLU A 83 26.62 -24.88 16.33
N ALA A 84 26.08 -25.33 15.20
CA ALA A 84 26.03 -26.75 14.84
C ALA A 84 27.43 -27.34 14.61
N GLU A 85 28.38 -26.59 14.05
CA GLU A 85 29.78 -27.01 13.90
C GLU A 85 30.45 -27.23 15.27
N LYS A 86 30.17 -26.36 16.24
CA LYS A 86 30.74 -26.42 17.61
C LYS A 86 30.06 -27.46 18.51
N THR A 87 28.76 -27.70 18.35
CA THR A 87 27.99 -28.68 19.16
C THR A 87 28.41 -30.12 18.87
N LYS A 88 28.61 -30.93 19.93
CA LYS A 88 28.69 -32.40 19.80
C LYS A 88 27.29 -32.97 19.89
N PHE A 89 26.89 -33.76 18.90
CA PHE A 89 25.59 -34.43 18.89
C PHE A 89 25.71 -35.81 19.52
N GLU A 90 24.76 -36.19 20.36
CA GLU A 90 24.66 -37.52 20.96
C GLU A 90 24.00 -38.51 19.98
N GLY A 91 24.55 -38.58 18.77
CA GLY A 91 24.16 -39.51 17.72
C GLY A 91 25.13 -40.68 17.60
N HIS A 92 24.70 -41.76 16.97
CA HIS A 92 25.59 -42.85 16.55
C HIS A 92 26.71 -42.29 15.67
N ILE A 93 27.91 -42.87 15.72
CA ILE A 93 29.08 -42.49 14.90
C ILE A 93 28.85 -42.50 13.37
N PHE A 94 27.69 -42.96 12.90
CA PHE A 94 27.24 -42.96 11.52
C PHE A 94 26.29 -41.79 11.16
N GLN A 95 25.93 -40.94 12.13
CA GLN A 95 25.09 -39.75 11.96
C GLN A 95 25.90 -38.47 12.25
N PRO A 96 26.61 -37.92 11.24
CA PRO A 96 27.42 -36.71 11.39
C PRO A 96 26.60 -35.41 11.42
N LEU A 97 25.32 -35.46 11.07
CA LEU A 97 24.39 -34.33 11.17
C LEU A 97 23.60 -34.39 12.48
N PRO A 98 23.17 -33.24 13.04
CA PRO A 98 22.19 -33.24 14.12
C PRO A 98 20.91 -33.96 13.67
N ASP A 99 20.16 -34.50 14.63
CA ASP A 99 18.78 -34.89 14.34
C ASP A 99 17.90 -33.64 14.12
N LYS A 100 16.63 -33.87 13.78
CA LYS A 100 15.70 -32.77 13.50
C LYS A 100 15.36 -31.93 14.75
N ALA A 101 15.42 -32.49 15.94
CA ALA A 101 15.15 -31.80 17.20
C ALA A 101 16.34 -30.93 17.62
N ASP A 102 17.56 -31.45 17.54
CA ASP A 102 18.81 -30.71 17.76
C ASP A 102 18.95 -29.56 16.76
N ALA A 103 18.71 -29.82 15.47
CA ALA A 103 18.72 -28.80 14.43
C ALA A 103 17.70 -27.68 14.71
N TRP A 104 16.52 -28.03 15.24
CA TRP A 104 15.49 -27.07 15.64
C TRP A 104 15.89 -26.28 16.90
N ASN A 105 16.46 -26.93 17.90
CA ASN A 105 16.94 -26.31 19.14
C ASN A 105 18.04 -25.27 18.84
N ILE A 106 18.99 -25.61 17.98
CA ILE A 106 20.03 -24.67 17.52
C ILE A 106 19.40 -23.50 16.77
N PHE A 107 18.44 -23.74 15.87
CA PHE A 107 17.76 -22.67 15.14
C PHE A 107 17.01 -21.70 16.06
N GLN A 108 16.26 -22.22 17.04
CA GLN A 108 15.60 -21.42 18.06
C GLN A 108 16.58 -20.59 18.89
N LYS A 109 17.75 -21.16 19.24
CA LYS A 109 18.83 -20.47 19.94
C LYS A 109 19.46 -19.36 19.09
N SER A 110 19.70 -19.60 17.80
CA SER A 110 20.21 -18.61 16.84
C SER A 110 19.24 -17.45 16.65
N ARG A 111 17.95 -17.72 16.45
CA ARG A 111 16.90 -16.70 16.33
C ARG A 111 16.86 -15.81 17.59
N ARG A 112 16.75 -16.40 18.78
CA ARG A 112 16.79 -15.67 20.07
C ARG A 112 18.03 -14.79 20.28
N LYS A 113 19.21 -15.23 19.79
CA LYS A 113 20.44 -14.42 19.83
C LYS A 113 20.39 -13.21 18.90
N LEU A 114 19.65 -13.30 17.80
CA LEU A 114 19.57 -12.28 16.76
C LEU A 114 18.32 -11.39 16.87
N ASP A 115 17.28 -11.79 17.60
CA ASP A 115 16.00 -11.04 17.78
C ASP A 115 16.23 -9.54 17.98
N ALA A 116 17.08 -9.14 18.94
CA ALA A 116 17.35 -7.74 19.26
C ALA A 116 18.06 -6.94 18.15
N LEU A 117 18.80 -7.62 17.26
CA LEU A 117 19.39 -7.01 16.06
C LEU A 117 18.37 -6.98 14.91
N THR A 118 17.55 -8.03 14.77
CA THR A 118 16.48 -8.14 13.78
C THR A 118 15.43 -7.04 13.97
N SER A 119 14.96 -6.81 15.20
CA SER A 119 14.06 -5.67 15.50
C SER A 119 14.68 -4.32 15.15
N SER A 120 15.96 -4.11 15.50
CA SER A 120 16.68 -2.89 15.12
C SER A 120 16.89 -2.74 13.60
N ALA A 121 16.85 -3.84 12.84
CA ALA A 121 16.92 -3.83 11.38
C ALA A 121 15.55 -3.53 10.75
N GLN A 122 14.46 -4.06 11.33
CA GLN A 122 13.09 -3.72 10.97
C GLN A 122 12.81 -2.23 11.20
N GLU A 123 13.11 -1.70 12.39
CA GLU A 123 13.02 -0.26 12.71
C GLU A 123 13.76 0.63 11.69
N LEU A 124 14.96 0.21 11.28
CA LEU A 124 15.76 0.95 10.29
C LEU A 124 15.11 0.91 8.90
N HIS A 125 14.54 -0.22 8.52
CA HIS A 125 13.87 -0.39 7.23
C HIS A 125 12.56 0.39 7.17
N GLU A 126 11.76 0.35 8.25
CA GLU A 126 10.52 1.14 8.39
C GLU A 126 10.80 2.65 8.36
N ALA A 127 11.81 3.13 9.09
CA ALA A 127 12.21 4.54 9.05
C ALA A 127 12.67 4.98 7.65
N GLN A 128 13.36 4.11 6.91
CA GLN A 128 13.73 4.37 5.51
C GLN A 128 12.50 4.38 4.58
N GLN A 129 11.55 3.46 4.75
CA GLN A 129 10.30 3.47 4.00
C GLN A 129 9.48 4.74 4.30
N GLN A 130 9.42 5.21 5.54
CA GLN A 130 8.74 6.45 5.91
C GLN A 130 9.40 7.70 5.29
N LEU A 131 10.74 7.73 5.21
CA LEU A 131 11.49 8.81 4.55
C LEU A 131 11.35 8.81 3.01
N LEU A 132 11.19 7.63 2.40
CA LEU A 132 11.03 7.47 0.95
C LEU A 132 9.56 7.52 0.50
N SER A 133 8.62 7.29 1.41
CA SER A 133 7.21 7.53 1.17
C SER A 133 7.02 9.03 0.97
N PRO A 134 6.39 9.50 -0.13
CA PRO A 134 5.98 10.89 -0.19
C PRO A 134 5.09 11.14 1.03
N ALA A 135 5.39 12.21 1.78
CA ALA A 135 4.49 12.67 2.83
C ALA A 135 3.08 12.77 2.23
N PRO A 136 2.03 12.29 2.91
CA PRO A 136 0.68 12.30 2.36
C PRO A 136 0.26 13.74 2.14
N SER A 137 0.46 14.22 0.92
CA SER A 137 -0.22 15.39 0.40
C SER A 137 -1.68 14.99 0.33
N ASN A 138 -2.40 15.26 1.42
CA ASN A 138 -3.86 15.19 1.49
C ASN A 138 -4.53 16.22 0.56
N GLN A 139 -3.75 16.90 -0.29
CA GLN A 139 -4.20 17.73 -1.39
C GLN A 139 -3.80 17.08 -2.72
N LEU A 140 -4.80 16.72 -3.52
CA LEU A 140 -4.68 16.31 -4.90
C LEU A 140 -4.25 17.51 -5.77
N THR A 141 -3.17 17.36 -6.52
CA THR A 141 -2.75 18.39 -7.48
C THR A 141 -3.44 18.20 -8.82
N ARG A 142 -3.70 19.29 -9.56
CA ARG A 142 -4.22 19.24 -10.94
C ARG A 142 -3.42 18.27 -11.84
N LYS A 143 -2.09 18.23 -11.68
CA LYS A 143 -1.21 17.33 -12.44
C LYS A 143 -1.40 15.86 -12.07
N SER A 144 -1.47 15.53 -10.77
CA SER A 144 -1.68 14.14 -10.32
C SER A 144 -3.07 13.62 -10.72
N VAL A 145 -4.10 14.47 -10.68
CA VAL A 145 -5.45 14.09 -11.11
C VAL A 145 -5.51 13.84 -12.62
N LYS A 146 -4.90 14.70 -13.45
CA LYS A 146 -4.79 14.47 -14.90
C LYS A 146 -4.15 13.12 -15.23
N ILE A 147 -3.01 12.82 -14.61
CA ILE A 147 -2.30 11.54 -14.78
C ILE A 147 -3.19 10.36 -14.34
N ALA A 148 -3.90 10.48 -13.22
CA ALA A 148 -4.82 9.43 -12.76
C ALA A 148 -5.99 9.18 -13.73
N ILE A 149 -6.48 10.23 -14.40
CA ILE A 149 -7.52 10.10 -15.45
C ILE A 149 -6.94 9.43 -16.71
N GLU A 150 -5.77 9.86 -17.17
CA GLU A 150 -5.06 9.29 -18.32
C GLU A 150 -4.74 7.80 -18.13
N LEU A 151 -4.35 7.40 -16.91
CA LEU A 151 -4.08 6.01 -16.52
C LEU A 151 -5.35 5.20 -16.19
N GLY A 152 -6.55 5.79 -16.32
CA GLY A 152 -7.82 5.10 -16.05
C GLY A 152 -8.10 4.79 -14.58
N MET A 153 -7.35 5.40 -13.64
CA MET A 153 -7.42 5.13 -12.20
C MET A 153 -8.60 5.83 -11.50
N TRP A 154 -9.42 6.61 -12.22
CA TRP A 154 -10.56 7.35 -11.67
C TRP A 154 -11.55 6.47 -10.89
N SER A 155 -11.79 5.23 -11.32
CA SER A 155 -12.67 4.28 -10.63
C SER A 155 -12.16 3.85 -9.24
N LEU A 156 -10.85 4.00 -8.97
CA LEU A 156 -10.20 3.68 -7.71
C LEU A 156 -10.25 4.82 -6.70
N MET A 157 -10.59 6.05 -7.13
CA MET A 157 -10.73 7.21 -6.24
C MET A 157 -12.01 7.11 -5.41
N THR A 158 -11.93 7.48 -4.12
CA THR A 158 -13.09 7.60 -3.22
C THR A 158 -13.99 8.78 -3.62
N PRO A 159 -15.25 8.85 -3.16
CA PRO A 159 -16.12 9.99 -3.44
C PRO A 159 -15.53 11.35 -3.04
N GLU A 160 -14.81 11.40 -1.92
CA GLU A 160 -14.15 12.59 -1.39
C GLU A 160 -13.00 13.02 -2.31
N GLN A 161 -12.15 12.05 -2.71
CA GLN A 161 -11.07 12.28 -3.68
C GLN A 161 -11.59 12.72 -5.05
N ARG A 162 -12.76 12.23 -5.49
CA ARG A 162 -13.38 12.70 -6.75
C ARG A 162 -13.93 14.11 -6.62
N GLN A 163 -14.51 14.48 -5.48
CA GLN A 163 -14.97 15.84 -5.23
C GLN A 163 -13.80 16.83 -5.17
N GLU A 164 -12.71 16.45 -4.52
CA GLU A 164 -11.46 17.20 -4.50
C GLU A 164 -10.80 17.27 -5.90
N ALA A 165 -10.81 16.17 -6.66
CA ALA A 165 -10.36 16.16 -8.05
C ALA A 165 -11.17 17.13 -8.92
N PHE A 166 -12.48 17.22 -8.74
CA PHE A 166 -13.30 18.25 -9.41
C PHE A 166 -12.94 19.68 -8.96
N ALA A 167 -12.44 19.88 -7.74
CA ALA A 167 -12.03 21.20 -7.24
C ALA A 167 -10.71 21.72 -7.87
N VAL A 168 -9.86 20.83 -8.40
CA VAL A 168 -8.54 21.19 -8.97
C VAL A 168 -8.43 21.05 -10.49
N LEU A 169 -9.48 20.58 -11.17
CA LEU A 169 -9.55 20.45 -12.63
C LEU A 169 -10.32 21.61 -13.26
N GLU A 170 -9.91 21.99 -14.48
CA GLU A 170 -10.73 22.85 -15.34
C GLU A 170 -11.78 22.00 -16.09
N TRP A 171 -12.87 22.62 -16.56
CA TRP A 171 -13.95 21.91 -17.27
C TRP A 171 -13.45 21.24 -18.56
N GLU A 172 -12.45 21.87 -19.17
CA GLU A 172 -11.75 21.47 -20.39
C GLU A 172 -10.86 20.24 -20.16
N ASP A 173 -10.43 19.99 -18.91
CA ASP A 173 -9.62 18.82 -18.54
C ASP A 173 -10.45 17.54 -18.39
N LEU A 174 -11.78 17.66 -18.26
CA LEU A 174 -12.67 16.54 -17.97
C LEU A 174 -13.10 15.79 -19.25
N PRO A 175 -12.79 14.48 -19.38
CA PRO A 175 -13.37 13.65 -20.44
C PRO A 175 -14.90 13.63 -20.36
N LYS A 176 -15.58 13.43 -21.51
CA LYS A 176 -17.06 13.41 -21.60
C LYS A 176 -17.73 12.51 -20.56
N LYS A 177 -17.12 11.36 -20.21
CA LYS A 177 -17.62 10.45 -19.17
C LYS A 177 -17.64 11.10 -17.78
N LEU A 178 -16.61 11.88 -17.42
CA LEU A 178 -16.50 12.53 -16.11
C LEU A 178 -17.37 13.79 -16.03
N LYS A 179 -17.55 14.51 -17.14
CA LYS A 179 -18.55 15.59 -17.24
C LYS A 179 -19.97 15.08 -16.96
N LEU A 180 -20.31 13.90 -17.47
CA LEU A 180 -21.58 13.22 -17.16
C LEU A 180 -21.63 12.75 -15.70
N GLU A 181 -20.55 12.20 -15.15
CA GLU A 181 -20.49 11.83 -13.72
C GLU A 181 -20.73 13.04 -12.81
N PHE A 182 -20.11 14.19 -13.10
CA PHE A 182 -20.39 15.46 -12.42
C PHE A 182 -21.86 15.90 -12.57
N PHE A 183 -22.43 15.81 -13.77
CA PHE A 183 -23.87 16.07 -13.95
C PHE A 183 -24.72 15.15 -13.05
N HIS A 184 -24.32 13.89 -12.87
CA HIS A 184 -24.97 12.94 -11.98
C HIS A 184 -24.76 13.22 -10.48
N THR A 185 -23.79 14.06 -10.04
CA THR A 185 -23.69 14.50 -8.64
C THR A 185 -24.56 15.73 -8.32
N LEU A 186 -25.02 16.50 -9.32
CA LEU A 186 -25.86 17.68 -9.12
C LEU A 186 -27.20 17.38 -8.41
N GLN A 187 -27.72 18.33 -7.65
CA GLN A 187 -29.04 18.20 -7.00
C GLN A 187 -30.18 18.09 -8.04
N LYS A 188 -31.26 17.39 -7.68
CA LYS A 188 -32.43 17.13 -8.56
C LYS A 188 -33.01 18.40 -9.21
N ARG A 189 -33.06 19.53 -8.47
CA ARG A 189 -33.52 20.84 -8.95
C ARG A 189 -32.64 21.45 -10.06
N HIS A 190 -31.34 21.17 -10.05
CA HIS A 190 -30.42 21.65 -11.09
C HIS A 190 -30.47 20.75 -12.32
N LYS A 191 -30.47 19.42 -12.12
CA LYS A 191 -30.66 18.44 -13.19
C LYS A 191 -31.93 18.70 -14.00
N SER A 192 -33.07 18.92 -13.35
CA SER A 192 -34.34 19.18 -14.04
C SER A 192 -34.28 20.45 -14.90
N ARG A 193 -33.70 21.54 -14.38
CA ARG A 193 -33.53 22.81 -15.11
C ARG A 193 -32.59 22.70 -16.31
N ILE A 194 -31.57 21.85 -16.24
CA ILE A 194 -30.69 21.56 -17.37
C ILE A 194 -31.43 20.68 -18.40
N PHE A 195 -32.13 19.62 -17.96
CA PHE A 195 -32.89 18.75 -18.87
C PHE A 195 -34.02 19.47 -19.63
N THR A 196 -34.60 20.54 -19.08
CA THR A 196 -35.60 21.37 -19.79
C THR A 196 -35.04 22.19 -20.94
N LEU A 197 -33.71 22.30 -21.09
CA LEU A 197 -33.11 22.94 -22.26
C LEU A 197 -33.24 21.99 -23.48
N PRO A 198 -33.66 22.47 -24.66
CA PRO A 198 -33.88 21.60 -25.82
C PRO A 198 -32.56 21.16 -26.49
N ASP A 199 -31.56 22.03 -26.49
CA ASP A 199 -30.30 21.88 -27.21
C ASP A 199 -29.21 21.17 -26.37
N PRO A 200 -28.49 20.17 -26.91
CA PRO A 200 -27.36 19.52 -26.23
C PRO A 200 -26.24 20.47 -25.81
N ASP A 201 -25.89 21.47 -26.62
CA ASP A 201 -24.77 22.37 -26.31
C ASP A 201 -25.15 23.33 -25.17
N ALA A 202 -26.38 23.84 -25.18
CA ALA A 202 -26.97 24.57 -24.05
C ALA A 202 -27.00 23.74 -22.76
N ARG A 203 -27.19 22.40 -22.83
CA ARG A 203 -27.10 21.51 -21.66
C ARG A 203 -25.67 21.35 -21.15
N GLU A 204 -24.68 21.24 -22.03
CA GLU A 204 -23.28 21.19 -21.62
C GLU A 204 -22.85 22.50 -20.96
N GLU A 205 -23.16 23.66 -21.56
CA GLU A 205 -22.82 24.98 -21.03
C GLU A 205 -23.57 25.25 -19.70
N ALA A 206 -24.83 24.88 -19.56
CA ALA A 206 -25.54 24.97 -18.27
C ALA A 206 -24.93 24.04 -17.19
N THR A 207 -24.36 22.90 -17.58
CA THR A 207 -23.64 22.01 -16.66
C THR A 207 -22.28 22.61 -16.27
N ARG A 208 -21.55 23.20 -17.21
CA ARG A 208 -20.30 23.95 -17.00
C ARG A 208 -20.49 25.12 -16.04
N GLN A 209 -21.57 25.89 -16.18
CA GLN A 209 -21.90 26.97 -15.24
C GLN A 209 -22.16 26.44 -13.83
N MET A 210 -22.76 25.25 -13.68
CA MET A 210 -22.90 24.59 -12.38
C MET A 210 -21.56 24.08 -11.84
N PHE A 211 -20.62 23.67 -12.70
CA PHE A 211 -19.26 23.30 -12.34
C PHE A 211 -18.45 24.52 -11.83
N CYS A 212 -18.43 25.63 -12.57
CA CYS A 212 -17.78 26.87 -12.11
C CYS A 212 -18.37 27.40 -10.80
N ARG A 213 -19.69 27.25 -10.58
CA ARG A 213 -20.34 27.56 -9.29
C ARG A 213 -20.00 26.58 -8.17
N HIS A 214 -19.59 25.35 -8.48
CA HIS A 214 -19.12 24.39 -7.49
C HIS A 214 -17.73 24.76 -6.99
N LEU A 215 -16.84 25.19 -7.91
CA LEU A 215 -15.51 25.73 -7.58
C LEU A 215 -15.57 27.00 -6.74
N ASN A 216 -16.47 27.93 -7.08
CA ASN A 216 -16.56 29.25 -6.46
C ASN A 216 -17.41 29.30 -5.17
N LYS A 217 -17.68 28.17 -4.51
CA LYS A 217 -18.33 28.19 -3.20
C LYS A 217 -17.30 28.59 -2.13
N PRO A 218 -17.46 29.73 -1.43
CA PRO A 218 -16.80 29.87 -0.14
C PRO A 218 -17.35 28.78 0.81
N GLU A 219 -16.52 28.34 1.76
CA GLU A 219 -16.96 27.49 2.86
C GLU A 219 -17.94 28.28 3.75
N SER A 220 -19.22 28.27 3.38
CA SER A 220 -20.27 28.79 4.24
C SER A 220 -20.44 27.82 5.40
N GLY A 221 -19.83 28.18 6.53
CA GLY A 221 -20.38 27.84 7.83
C GLY A 221 -21.88 28.18 7.87
N GLY A 222 -22.62 27.42 8.67
CA GLY A 222 -24.08 27.45 8.61
C GLY A 222 -24.66 28.81 8.97
N ASP A 223 -25.61 29.26 8.16
CA ASP A 223 -26.57 30.27 8.59
C ASP A 223 -27.98 29.77 8.26
N THR A 224 -28.66 29.25 9.29
CA THR A 224 -30.06 28.84 9.21
C THR A 224 -30.96 30.06 9.41
N THR A 225 -31.17 30.84 8.35
CA THR A 225 -32.25 31.82 8.32
C THR A 225 -33.45 31.24 7.56
N PRO A 226 -34.62 31.04 8.20
CA PRO A 226 -35.81 30.55 7.51
C PRO A 226 -36.48 31.71 6.76
N GLU A 227 -36.42 31.70 5.42
CA GLU A 227 -37.26 32.59 4.61
C GLU A 227 -38.74 32.23 4.81
N SER A 228 -39.46 33.11 5.49
CA SER A 228 -40.90 33.01 5.67
C SER A 228 -41.62 33.21 4.34
N GLN A 229 -42.49 32.28 3.97
CA GLN A 229 -43.41 32.46 2.86
C GLN A 229 -44.51 33.44 3.25
N HIS A 230 -44.79 34.44 2.41
CA HIS A 230 -46.15 34.95 2.24
C HIS A 230 -46.37 35.49 0.82
N ASN A 231 -47.42 35.00 0.16
CA ASN A 231 -47.80 35.34 -1.21
C ASN A 231 -48.76 36.55 -1.29
N HIS A 232 -48.97 36.98 -2.55
CA HIS A 232 -50.05 37.85 -3.10
C HIS A 232 -50.01 39.35 -2.77
N GLU A 233 -50.37 40.26 -3.70
CA GLU A 233 -50.42 40.17 -5.18
C GLU A 233 -50.34 41.58 -5.81
N SER A 234 -49.89 41.70 -7.07
CA SER A 234 -50.11 42.89 -7.92
C SER A 234 -50.02 42.55 -9.41
N THR A 235 -51.15 42.18 -10.01
CA THR A 235 -51.33 42.02 -11.46
C THR A 235 -51.46 43.40 -12.13
N ALA A 236 -50.59 43.70 -13.09
CA ALA A 236 -50.69 44.92 -13.90
C ALA A 236 -51.30 44.64 -15.27
N THR A 237 -52.29 45.44 -15.68
CA THR A 237 -52.75 45.53 -17.07
C THR A 237 -53.07 46.98 -17.44
N PRO A 238 -52.36 47.58 -18.41
CA PRO A 238 -52.79 48.82 -19.05
C PRO A 238 -53.61 48.51 -20.31
N ASN A 239 -54.74 49.17 -20.52
CA ASN A 239 -55.14 49.48 -21.90
C ASN A 239 -56.01 50.74 -22.02
N ARG A 240 -55.92 51.37 -23.19
CA ARG A 240 -56.43 52.71 -23.51
C ARG A 240 -57.46 52.56 -24.64
N GLY A 241 -58.69 53.03 -24.45
CA GLY A 241 -59.77 52.88 -25.44
C GLY A 241 -60.82 53.97 -25.36
N SER A 242 -60.70 54.98 -26.23
CA SER A 242 -61.64 56.10 -26.33
C SER A 242 -63.01 55.68 -26.84
N ARG A 243 -64.09 56.27 -26.29
CA ARG A 243 -65.13 56.97 -27.08
C ARG A 243 -66.15 57.70 -26.20
N ASN A 244 -66.22 59.01 -26.40
CA ASN A 244 -67.45 59.79 -26.28
C ASN A 244 -67.96 59.99 -27.73
N PRO A 245 -69.27 60.12 -27.99
CA PRO A 245 -69.82 61.47 -28.04
C PRO A 245 -71.27 61.64 -27.56
N ARG A 246 -71.62 62.90 -27.27
CA ARG A 246 -72.98 63.41 -27.09
C ARG A 246 -73.85 63.25 -28.34
N ALA A 247 -75.15 63.12 -28.13
CA ALA A 247 -76.21 63.72 -28.97
C ALA A 247 -77.35 64.25 -28.05
N PRO A 248 -78.16 65.24 -28.49
CA PRO A 248 -79.02 66.02 -27.60
C PRO A 248 -80.50 65.59 -27.58
N SER A 249 -81.27 66.25 -26.70
CA SER A 249 -82.74 66.22 -26.56
C SER A 249 -83.50 66.61 -27.85
N PRO A 250 -84.83 66.40 -27.91
CA PRO A 250 -85.79 67.24 -27.17
C PRO A 250 -86.48 66.54 -25.99
#